data_AF-A0A088QV11-F1
#
_entry.id   AF-A0A088QV11-F1
#
_cell.length_a   1.000
_cell.length_b   1.000
_cell.length_c   1.000
_cell.angle_alpha   90.00
_cell.angle_beta   90.00
_cell.angle_gamma   90.00
#
_symmetry.space_group_name_H-M   'P 1'
#
loop_
_entity.id
_entity.type
_entity.pdbx_description
1 polymer ?
#
loop_
_entity_poly.entity_id
_entity_poly.type
_entity_poly.pdbx_seq_one_letter_code
_entity_poly.pdbx_strand_id
1 'polypeptide(L)'
;MVSSMLANRRFRSPLQGLALLIGAATILSGCTDPIDPTPESQSHSPAPAPAFTPEPAEPAPEIPEAPHTPDSPGTPAPGTSPIDGIRSALNQLEIKGRAPKTGYARDEFGQRWSDDISAEFGHNGCDTRNDILNRDLINKEYKPNTRDCVVLSGQLLDPYTGTMIEFQRGRDTSSAVQIDHVVALSDAWQKGAQQLSPEVRQDFANDPLNLLAVDGPANQQKRDSDAASWVPANKPFRCQYVARQVAVKQKYNLWVTQAESDAIDRWLSTCTPEDEPALAALTLN
;
A
#
# COMPACT_ATOMS: atom_id res chain seq x y z
N MET A 1 -47.55 43.05 4.98
CA MET A 1 -48.65 42.50 5.82
C MET A 1 -48.68 41.01 5.49
N VAL A 2 -48.37 40.03 6.34
CA VAL A 2 -48.58 39.86 7.78
C VAL A 2 -47.47 38.95 8.37
N SER A 3 -47.02 39.36 9.55
CA SER A 3 -46.33 38.72 10.68
C SER A 3 -45.68 37.33 10.64
N SER A 4 -44.43 37.36 11.11
CA SER A 4 -43.63 36.39 11.86
C SER A 4 -44.37 35.59 12.95
N MET A 5 -43.94 34.34 13.20
CA MET A 5 -43.78 33.78 14.55
C MET A 5 -42.63 32.76 14.58
N LEU A 6 -41.56 33.14 15.29
CA LEU A 6 -40.46 32.28 15.73
C LEU A 6 -40.91 31.51 16.99
N ALA A 7 -40.72 30.19 17.01
CA ALA A 7 -40.88 29.38 18.22
C ALA A 7 -39.50 28.88 18.70
N ASN A 8 -39.07 29.50 19.80
CA ASN A 8 -37.81 29.30 20.50
C ASN A 8 -37.97 28.13 21.49
N ARG A 9 -37.29 26.99 21.29
CA ARG A 9 -37.24 25.91 22.31
C ARG A 9 -35.86 25.84 22.94
N ARG A 10 -35.78 26.45 24.14
CA ARG A 10 -34.69 26.29 25.10
C ARG A 10 -34.80 24.90 25.74
N PHE A 11 -33.74 24.09 25.67
CA PHE A 11 -33.55 22.96 26.58
C PHE A 11 -32.42 23.28 27.56
N ARG A 12 -32.76 23.18 28.85
CA ARG A 12 -31.88 23.38 30.00
C ARG A 12 -31.11 22.08 30.29
N SER A 13 -29.83 22.22 30.60
CA SER A 13 -28.98 21.20 31.22
C SER A 13 -29.40 20.92 32.67
N PRO A 14 -28.89 19.81 33.24
CA PRO A 14 -28.33 19.87 34.58
C PRO A 14 -26.89 19.35 34.65
N LEU A 15 -26.14 19.95 35.58
CA LEU A 15 -24.78 19.63 36.01
C LEU A 15 -24.73 18.39 36.93
N GLN A 16 -23.47 17.98 37.23
CA GLN A 16 -22.94 17.22 38.39
C GLN A 16 -22.63 15.75 38.07
N GLY A 17 -21.47 15.17 38.43
CA GLY A 17 -20.50 15.57 39.45
C GLY A 17 -19.11 14.92 39.32
N LEU A 18 -18.24 15.44 40.16
CA LEU A 18 -16.80 15.22 40.34
C LEU A 18 -16.52 13.93 41.15
N ALA A 19 -15.49 13.16 40.81
CA ALA A 19 -14.85 12.23 41.75
C ALA A 19 -13.34 12.13 41.46
N LEU A 20 -12.56 12.71 42.38
CA LEU A 20 -11.12 12.60 42.55
C LEU A 20 -10.82 11.28 43.28
N LEU A 21 -9.82 10.50 42.85
CA LEU A 21 -9.16 9.52 43.71
C LEU A 21 -7.63 9.60 43.52
N ILE A 22 -6.97 9.79 44.65
CA ILE A 22 -5.54 9.96 44.89
C ILE A 22 -4.98 8.61 45.39
N GLY A 23 -3.77 8.25 44.98
CA GLY A 23 -2.92 7.28 45.68
C GLY A 23 -2.02 6.50 44.72
N ALA A 24 -0.76 6.19 44.99
CA ALA A 24 0.21 6.60 46.01
C ALA A 24 1.59 6.19 45.45
N ALA A 25 2.63 6.97 45.76
CA ALA A 25 4.00 6.74 45.34
C ALA A 25 4.67 5.66 46.20
N THR A 26 5.54 4.84 45.58
CA THR A 26 6.59 4.08 46.28
C THR A 26 7.93 4.31 45.59
N ILE A 27 8.87 4.84 46.38
CA ILE A 27 10.27 5.07 46.06
C ILE A 27 11.08 3.93 46.68
N LEU A 28 12.07 3.38 45.96
CA LEU A 28 13.27 2.82 46.59
C LEU A 28 14.48 2.98 45.67
N SER A 29 15.51 3.59 46.25
CA SER A 29 16.80 3.99 45.70
C SER A 29 17.85 2.86 45.72
N GLY A 30 18.91 3.04 44.92
CA GLY A 30 20.25 2.44 45.15
C GLY A 30 21.09 2.38 43.87
N CYS A 31 21.88 3.43 43.55
CA CYS A 31 23.36 3.54 43.77
C CYS A 31 24.20 2.75 42.73
N THR A 32 24.62 3.39 41.62
CA THR A 32 25.96 3.97 41.34
C THR A 32 27.11 2.97 41.07
N ASP A 33 27.43 2.83 39.77
CA ASP A 33 28.72 2.82 39.03
C ASP A 33 30.05 2.57 39.78
N PRO A 34 31.04 1.88 39.18
CA PRO A 34 31.97 2.61 38.29
C PRO A 34 32.77 1.85 37.19
N ILE A 35 33.16 2.64 36.18
CA ILE A 35 34.46 2.69 35.46
C ILE A 35 34.73 1.70 34.29
N ASP A 36 34.90 2.35 33.12
CA ASP A 36 35.53 1.95 31.86
C ASP A 36 37.03 1.60 32.02
N PRO A 37 37.59 0.73 31.15
CA PRO A 37 38.66 1.25 30.30
C PRO A 37 38.55 0.84 28.82
N THR A 38 38.93 1.81 27.99
CA THR A 38 39.05 1.82 26.52
C THR A 38 40.23 0.94 26.02
N PRO A 39 40.46 0.74 24.70
CA PRO A 39 40.70 -0.56 24.09
C PRO A 39 42.18 -0.82 23.74
N GLU A 40 42.64 -2.06 23.83
CA GLU A 40 43.93 -2.47 23.26
C GLU A 40 43.77 -2.94 21.80
N SER A 41 44.40 -2.15 20.93
CA SER A 41 44.62 -2.44 19.51
C SER A 41 45.74 -3.47 19.38
N GLN A 42 45.45 -4.66 18.84
CA GLN A 42 46.46 -5.65 18.47
C GLN A 42 46.60 -5.73 16.94
N SER A 43 47.61 -5.01 16.47
CA SER A 43 48.21 -5.13 15.14
C SER A 43 48.76 -6.55 14.93
N HIS A 44 48.21 -7.29 13.96
CA HIS A 44 48.83 -8.52 13.45
C HIS A 44 49.41 -8.23 12.06
N SER A 45 50.74 -8.20 12.01
CA SER A 45 51.51 -8.13 10.76
C SER A 45 51.59 -9.52 10.12
N PRO A 46 51.35 -9.69 8.81
CA PRO A 46 51.46 -10.98 8.15
C PRO A 46 52.93 -11.37 7.89
N ALA A 47 53.23 -12.66 8.07
CA ALA A 47 54.51 -13.29 7.74
C ALA A 47 54.65 -13.52 6.21
N PRO A 48 55.89 -13.63 5.67
CA PRO A 48 56.11 -13.68 4.23
C PRO A 48 55.78 -15.05 3.61
N ALA A 49 55.19 -15.01 2.42
CA ALA A 49 54.90 -16.20 1.61
C ALA A 49 56.19 -16.78 0.97
N PRO A 50 56.34 -18.12 0.89
CA PRO A 50 57.39 -18.73 0.08
C PRO A 50 57.03 -18.69 -1.42
N ALA A 51 58.06 -18.48 -2.24
CA ALA A 51 57.97 -18.46 -3.70
C ALA A 51 57.73 -19.87 -4.25
N PHE A 52 56.68 -20.03 -5.08
CA PHE A 52 56.41 -21.24 -5.84
C PHE A 52 56.87 -21.06 -7.30
N THR A 53 57.77 -21.95 -7.71
CA THR A 53 58.18 -22.17 -9.11
C THR A 53 57.05 -22.91 -9.85
N PRO A 54 56.71 -22.56 -11.10
CA PRO A 54 55.57 -23.18 -11.80
C PRO A 54 55.91 -24.55 -12.38
N GLU A 55 55.04 -25.54 -12.11
CA GLU A 55 55.05 -26.88 -12.71
C GLU A 55 54.04 -26.92 -13.90
N PRO A 56 54.31 -27.68 -15.00
CA PRO A 56 53.52 -27.62 -16.23
C PRO A 56 52.11 -28.21 -16.09
N ALA A 57 51.15 -27.59 -16.80
CA ALA A 57 49.73 -27.87 -16.74
C ALA A 57 49.32 -29.27 -17.27
N GLU A 58 48.52 -29.97 -16.45
CA GLU A 58 47.75 -31.17 -16.82
C GLU A 58 46.28 -30.77 -17.12
N PRO A 59 45.56 -31.45 -18.03
CA PRO A 59 44.23 -31.00 -18.47
C PRO A 59 43.16 -31.23 -17.39
N ALA A 60 42.26 -30.26 -17.23
CA ALA A 60 41.19 -30.29 -16.23
C ALA A 60 40.07 -31.31 -16.55
N PRO A 61 39.50 -31.98 -15.53
CA PRO A 61 38.31 -32.83 -15.70
C PRO A 61 37.02 -31.99 -15.74
N GLU A 62 36.05 -32.43 -16.56
CA GLU A 62 34.69 -31.87 -16.63
C GLU A 62 33.93 -32.08 -15.30
N ILE A 63 33.34 -31.00 -14.77
CA ILE A 63 32.53 -30.98 -13.55
C ILE A 63 31.04 -31.11 -13.94
N PRO A 64 30.22 -31.95 -13.27
CA PRO A 64 28.79 -32.05 -13.54
C PRO A 64 28.05 -30.79 -13.07
N GLU A 65 27.10 -30.34 -13.88
CA GLU A 65 26.27 -29.14 -13.68
C GLU A 65 25.36 -29.25 -12.43
N ALA A 66 25.32 -28.18 -11.64
CA ALA A 66 24.54 -28.08 -10.40
C ALA A 66 23.04 -27.80 -10.68
N PRO A 67 22.12 -28.11 -9.74
CA PRO A 67 20.68 -27.97 -9.97
C PRO A 67 20.22 -26.51 -10.02
N HIS A 68 19.33 -26.20 -10.98
CA HIS A 68 18.74 -24.89 -11.19
C HIS A 68 17.92 -24.39 -9.99
N THR A 69 18.18 -23.16 -9.57
CA THR A 69 17.34 -22.35 -8.68
C THR A 69 16.04 -21.91 -9.38
N PRO A 70 14.91 -21.70 -8.66
CA PRO A 70 13.68 -21.21 -9.26
C PRO A 70 13.84 -19.77 -9.75
N ASP A 71 13.39 -19.50 -10.97
CA ASP A 71 13.38 -18.19 -11.61
C ASP A 71 12.58 -17.16 -10.81
N SER A 72 13.13 -15.95 -10.70
CA SER A 72 12.40 -14.73 -10.28
C SER A 72 11.23 -14.45 -11.22
N PRO A 73 10.16 -13.75 -10.77
CA PRO A 73 9.09 -13.30 -11.67
C PRO A 73 9.70 -12.39 -12.75
N GLY A 74 9.71 -12.89 -13.98
CA GLY A 74 10.45 -12.29 -15.09
C GLY A 74 9.81 -11.02 -15.63
N THR A 75 10.68 -10.05 -15.94
CA THR A 75 10.42 -8.95 -16.86
C THR A 75 9.69 -9.45 -18.13
N PRO A 76 8.66 -8.74 -18.63
CA PRO A 76 7.98 -9.12 -19.86
C PRO A 76 8.97 -9.33 -21.01
N ALA A 77 8.76 -10.38 -21.80
CA ALA A 77 9.55 -10.63 -23.00
C ALA A 77 9.51 -9.39 -23.93
N PRO A 78 10.62 -9.03 -24.60
CA PRO A 78 10.63 -7.90 -25.52
C PRO A 78 9.55 -8.06 -26.60
N GLY A 79 8.56 -7.15 -26.62
CA GLY A 79 7.52 -7.09 -27.66
C GLY A 79 6.08 -7.40 -27.21
N THR A 80 5.85 -7.74 -25.94
CA THR A 80 4.47 -7.89 -25.41
C THR A 80 3.91 -6.53 -24.98
N SER A 81 2.70 -6.19 -25.42
CA SER A 81 2.01 -4.97 -24.98
C SER A 81 1.71 -5.04 -23.46
N PRO A 82 1.75 -3.91 -22.72
CA PRO A 82 1.31 -3.90 -21.32
C PRO A 82 -0.08 -4.51 -21.11
N ILE A 83 -1.05 -4.28 -22.02
CA ILE A 83 -2.36 -4.93 -21.97
C ILE A 83 -2.25 -6.47 -22.01
N ASP A 84 -1.46 -7.03 -22.94
CA ASP A 84 -1.27 -8.48 -23.05
C ASP A 84 -0.51 -9.05 -21.84
N GLY A 85 0.43 -8.28 -21.28
CA GLY A 85 1.12 -8.61 -20.03
C GLY A 85 0.15 -8.74 -18.86
N ILE A 86 -0.77 -7.77 -18.71
CA ILE A 86 -1.80 -7.79 -17.67
C ILE A 86 -2.80 -8.94 -17.89
N ARG A 87 -3.20 -9.22 -19.13
CA ARG A 87 -4.07 -10.38 -19.43
C ARG A 87 -3.37 -11.70 -19.10
N SER A 88 -2.07 -11.80 -19.37
CA SER A 88 -1.26 -12.97 -19.02
C SER A 88 -1.16 -13.13 -17.50
N ALA A 89 -0.97 -12.04 -16.76
CA ALA A 89 -0.98 -12.04 -15.30
C ALA A 89 -2.35 -12.47 -14.74
N LEU A 90 -3.46 -11.99 -15.32
CA LEU A 90 -4.81 -12.42 -14.94
C LEU A 90 -4.98 -13.94 -15.09
N ASN A 91 -4.50 -14.52 -16.20
CA ASN A 91 -4.60 -15.96 -16.45
C ASN A 91 -3.74 -16.81 -15.51
N GLN A 92 -2.77 -16.22 -14.83
CA GLN A 92 -1.95 -16.89 -13.82
C GLN A 92 -2.55 -16.81 -12.41
N LEU A 93 -3.52 -15.90 -12.17
CA LEU A 93 -4.20 -15.83 -10.88
C LEU A 93 -5.03 -17.09 -10.68
N GLU A 94 -4.94 -17.65 -9.48
CA GLU A 94 -5.79 -18.78 -9.13
C GLU A 94 -7.27 -18.37 -9.16
N ILE A 95 -8.14 -19.27 -9.63
CA ILE A 95 -9.59 -19.06 -9.61
C ILE A 95 -10.21 -19.90 -8.51
N LYS A 96 -10.80 -19.24 -7.51
CA LYS A 96 -11.46 -19.86 -6.35
C LYS A 96 -12.71 -19.08 -5.95
N GLY A 97 -13.60 -19.73 -5.19
CA GLY A 97 -14.69 -19.03 -4.51
C GLY A 97 -14.18 -18.07 -3.43
N ARG A 98 -15.08 -17.23 -2.91
CA ARG A 98 -14.79 -16.40 -1.72
C ARG A 98 -14.62 -17.31 -0.49
N ALA A 99 -13.54 -17.15 0.24
CA ALA A 99 -13.40 -17.73 1.57
C ALA A 99 -14.31 -17.00 2.58
N PRO A 100 -14.62 -17.61 3.75
CA PRO A 100 -15.38 -16.94 4.80
C PRO A 100 -14.70 -15.65 5.27
N LYS A 101 -15.51 -14.64 5.64
CA LYS A 101 -15.03 -13.39 6.25
C LYS A 101 -14.71 -13.52 7.74
N THR A 102 -14.77 -14.74 8.29
CA THR A 102 -14.47 -15.01 9.70
C THR A 102 -13.06 -14.54 10.05
N GLY A 103 -12.90 -13.90 11.22
CA GLY A 103 -11.62 -13.39 11.69
C GLY A 103 -11.18 -12.07 11.06
N TYR A 104 -11.89 -11.55 10.06
CA TYR A 104 -11.54 -10.26 9.46
C TYR A 104 -11.77 -9.10 10.44
N ALA A 105 -10.70 -8.35 10.70
CA ALA A 105 -10.74 -6.99 11.20
C ALA A 105 -9.79 -6.13 10.35
N ARG A 106 -9.94 -4.79 10.36
CA ARG A 106 -8.99 -3.93 9.63
C ARG A 106 -7.59 -3.94 10.25
N ASP A 107 -7.53 -4.12 11.57
CA ASP A 107 -6.27 -4.12 12.33
C ASP A 107 -5.43 -5.38 12.07
N GLU A 108 -6.03 -6.40 11.45
CA GLU A 108 -5.34 -7.56 10.88
C GLU A 108 -4.40 -7.18 9.72
N PHE A 109 -4.46 -5.96 9.22
CA PHE A 109 -3.55 -5.43 8.20
C PHE A 109 -2.51 -4.46 8.79
N GLY A 110 -2.23 -4.56 10.09
CA GLY A 110 -1.22 -3.77 10.74
C GLY A 110 -1.59 -2.30 10.90
N GLN A 111 -0.58 -1.46 11.14
CA GLN A 111 -0.80 -0.04 11.35
C GLN A 111 -1.31 0.63 10.07
N ARG A 112 -2.39 1.41 10.22
CA ARG A 112 -2.91 2.24 9.12
C ARG A 112 -1.95 3.39 8.83
N TRP A 113 -1.61 3.57 7.55
CA TRP A 113 -0.70 4.60 7.08
C TRP A 113 0.69 4.46 7.68
N SER A 114 1.17 3.23 7.75
CA SER A 114 2.49 2.93 8.28
C SER A 114 3.58 3.33 7.29
N ASP A 115 4.56 4.09 7.76
CA ASP A 115 5.83 4.29 7.05
C ASP A 115 6.75 3.05 7.20
N ASP A 116 6.48 2.18 8.18
CA ASP A 116 7.24 0.97 8.46
C ASP A 116 6.78 -0.18 7.54
N ILE A 117 7.05 -0.04 6.24
CA ILE A 117 6.69 -1.02 5.20
C ILE A 117 7.83 -1.21 4.20
N SER A 118 7.87 -2.38 3.56
CA SER A 118 8.86 -2.67 2.51
C SER A 118 8.39 -2.24 1.12
N ALA A 119 7.13 -1.82 0.98
CA ALA A 119 6.57 -1.32 -0.28
C ALA A 119 7.11 0.07 -0.65
N GLU A 120 6.77 0.54 -1.86
CA GLU A 120 7.17 1.87 -2.35
C GLU A 120 6.78 2.98 -1.34
N PHE A 121 7.66 3.97 -1.20
CA PHE A 121 7.59 5.06 -0.22
C PHE A 121 7.72 4.68 1.25
N GLY A 122 7.94 3.41 1.60
CA GLY A 122 8.28 3.03 2.97
C GLY A 122 9.60 3.62 3.46
N HIS A 123 9.69 3.83 4.77
CA HIS A 123 10.82 4.35 5.52
C HIS A 123 11.35 5.71 5.03
N ASN A 124 10.46 6.55 4.47
CA ASN A 124 10.84 7.86 3.94
C ASN A 124 10.62 8.99 4.98
N GLY A 125 9.97 8.68 6.11
CA GLY A 125 9.65 9.61 7.20
C GLY A 125 8.30 10.34 7.05
N CYS A 126 7.51 10.00 6.04
CA CYS A 126 6.13 10.44 5.83
C CYS A 126 5.18 9.26 6.10
N ASP A 127 3.98 9.52 6.60
CA ASP A 127 2.96 8.46 6.66
C ASP A 127 2.41 8.17 5.26
N THR A 128 2.03 6.92 5.00
CA THR A 128 1.55 6.48 3.67
C THR A 128 0.41 7.34 3.14
N ARG A 129 -0.49 7.81 4.00
CA ARG A 129 -1.62 8.65 3.54
C ARG A 129 -1.07 9.92 2.90
N ASN A 130 -0.07 10.52 3.50
CA ASN A 130 0.56 11.70 2.97
C ASN A 130 1.40 11.40 1.72
N ASP A 131 2.04 10.23 1.62
CA ASP A 131 2.71 9.82 0.38
C ASP A 131 1.72 9.73 -0.78
N ILE A 132 0.54 9.13 -0.57
CA ILE A 132 -0.49 9.03 -1.61
C ILE A 132 -1.08 10.39 -1.95
N LEU A 133 -1.35 11.25 -0.96
CA LEU A 133 -1.79 12.62 -1.23
C LEU A 133 -0.72 13.42 -1.99
N ASN A 134 0.55 13.22 -1.66
CA ASN A 134 1.65 13.89 -2.34
C ASN A 134 1.79 13.38 -3.80
N ARG A 135 1.65 12.08 -4.03
CA ARG A 135 1.68 11.49 -5.37
C ARG A 135 0.52 11.97 -6.24
N ASP A 136 -0.70 11.97 -5.70
CA ASP A 136 -1.93 12.09 -6.49
C ASP A 136 -2.48 13.52 -6.61
N LEU A 137 -2.16 14.40 -5.67
CA LEU A 137 -2.60 15.80 -5.74
C LEU A 137 -1.65 16.65 -6.59
N ILE A 138 -2.21 17.64 -7.29
CA ILE A 138 -1.45 18.75 -7.90
C ILE A 138 -1.67 20.03 -7.10
N ASN A 139 -0.90 21.09 -7.38
CA ASN A 139 -1.05 22.40 -6.73
C ASN A 139 -1.08 22.32 -5.20
N LYS A 140 -0.17 21.52 -4.63
CA LYS A 140 -0.16 21.15 -3.21
C LYS A 140 0.45 22.25 -2.35
N GLU A 141 -0.07 22.39 -1.13
CA GLU A 141 0.61 23.10 -0.04
C GLU A 141 0.94 22.13 1.09
N TYR A 142 2.11 22.32 1.71
CA TYR A 142 2.58 21.47 2.80
C TYR A 142 2.61 22.23 4.12
N LYS A 143 2.52 21.49 5.22
CA LYS A 143 2.75 22.03 6.55
C LYS A 143 4.23 22.41 6.68
N PRO A 144 4.56 23.65 7.07
CA PRO A 144 5.95 24.05 7.29
C PRO A 144 6.69 23.11 8.26
N ASN A 145 7.99 22.94 8.03
CA ASN A 145 8.87 22.12 8.85
C ASN A 145 8.50 20.62 8.89
N THR A 146 7.88 20.09 7.83
CA THR A 146 7.58 18.65 7.69
C THR A 146 8.34 17.96 6.56
N ARG A 147 9.30 18.64 5.92
CA ARG A 147 10.03 18.14 4.73
C ARG A 147 9.07 17.67 3.63
N ASP A 148 8.05 18.49 3.38
CA ASP A 148 6.98 18.21 2.41
C ASP A 148 6.20 16.91 2.62
N CYS A 149 6.23 16.34 3.84
CA CYS A 149 5.39 15.19 4.17
C CYS A 149 3.93 15.59 4.34
N VAL A 150 3.62 16.63 5.15
CA VAL A 150 2.24 16.82 5.61
C VAL A 150 1.45 17.71 4.64
N VAL A 151 0.71 17.11 3.70
CA VAL A 151 -0.08 17.83 2.66
C VAL A 151 -1.31 18.55 3.23
N LEU A 152 -1.30 19.87 3.28
CA LEU A 152 -2.42 20.68 3.82
C LEU A 152 -3.55 20.88 2.83
N SER A 153 -3.24 21.04 1.55
CA SER A 153 -4.22 21.29 0.49
C SER A 153 -3.67 20.85 -0.87
N GLY A 154 -4.54 20.78 -1.87
CA GLY A 154 -4.19 20.50 -3.26
C GLY A 154 -5.42 20.17 -4.10
N GLN A 155 -5.22 19.83 -5.36
CA GLN A 155 -6.26 19.50 -6.31
C GLN A 155 -6.14 18.04 -6.73
N LEU A 156 -7.22 17.27 -6.59
CA LEU A 156 -7.30 15.88 -7.04
C LEU A 156 -8.05 15.80 -8.37
N LEU A 157 -7.39 15.37 -9.44
CA LEU A 157 -8.11 14.91 -10.63
C LEU A 157 -8.57 13.49 -10.34
N ASP A 158 -9.79 13.38 -9.80
CA ASP A 158 -10.26 12.14 -9.18
C ASP A 158 -10.38 11.03 -10.23
N PRO A 159 -9.63 9.92 -10.08
CA PRO A 159 -9.67 8.86 -11.05
C PRO A 159 -11.03 8.15 -11.10
N TYR A 160 -11.84 8.22 -10.03
CA TYR A 160 -13.08 7.45 -9.95
C TYR A 160 -14.28 8.12 -10.62
N THR A 161 -14.36 9.45 -10.53
CA THR A 161 -15.45 10.27 -11.06
C THR A 161 -15.02 11.09 -12.29
N GLY A 162 -13.72 11.31 -12.49
CA GLY A 162 -13.18 12.18 -13.53
C GLY A 162 -13.35 13.66 -13.23
N THR A 163 -13.69 14.01 -11.98
CA THR A 163 -13.93 15.40 -11.56
C THR A 163 -12.71 15.97 -10.83
N MET A 164 -12.58 17.30 -10.85
CA MET A 164 -11.58 18.01 -10.05
C MET A 164 -12.14 18.25 -8.65
N ILE A 165 -11.39 17.85 -7.62
CA ILE A 165 -11.76 18.03 -6.21
C ILE A 165 -10.70 18.86 -5.50
N GLU A 166 -11.11 19.95 -4.86
CA GLU A 166 -10.24 20.73 -3.97
C GLU A 166 -10.11 20.00 -2.64
N PHE A 167 -8.92 19.49 -2.35
CA PHE A 167 -8.58 18.91 -1.06
C PHE A 167 -8.15 20.01 -0.10
N GLN A 168 -8.80 20.05 1.06
CA GLN A 168 -8.35 20.80 2.21
C GLN A 168 -8.29 19.87 3.42
N ARG A 169 -7.14 19.79 4.07
CA ARG A 169 -7.00 19.07 5.34
C ARG A 169 -7.83 19.75 6.42
N GLY A 170 -8.67 18.98 7.11
CA GLY A 170 -9.60 19.49 8.12
C GLY A 170 -10.60 18.41 8.55
N ARG A 171 -11.16 18.58 9.76
CA ARG A 171 -12.08 17.60 10.36
C ARG A 171 -13.26 17.25 9.45
N ASP A 172 -13.83 18.26 8.80
CA ASP A 172 -15.06 18.12 8.01
C ASP A 172 -14.79 18.09 6.49
N THR A 173 -13.56 18.36 6.07
CA THR A 173 -13.17 18.50 4.66
C THR A 173 -12.32 17.34 4.17
N SER A 174 -11.52 16.71 5.05
CA SER A 174 -10.65 15.60 4.67
C SER A 174 -11.38 14.36 4.19
N SER A 175 -12.68 14.21 4.48
CA SER A 175 -13.48 13.09 3.97
C SER A 175 -13.88 13.23 2.51
N ALA A 176 -13.73 14.42 1.90
CA ALA A 176 -13.98 14.65 0.48
C ALA A 176 -12.97 13.87 -0.39
N VAL A 177 -11.72 13.77 0.06
CA VAL A 177 -10.68 12.92 -0.56
C VAL A 177 -10.25 11.81 0.40
N GLN A 178 -10.56 10.59 0.03
CA GLN A 178 -10.19 9.39 0.79
C GLN A 178 -9.01 8.68 0.10
N ILE A 179 -8.26 7.91 0.87
CA ILE A 179 -7.28 6.98 0.29
C ILE A 179 -7.97 5.62 0.23
N ASP A 180 -8.28 5.16 -0.98
CA ASP A 180 -8.92 3.87 -1.23
C ASP A 180 -7.88 2.77 -1.43
N HIS A 181 -8.25 1.58 -0.96
CA HIS A 181 -7.62 0.31 -1.31
C HIS A 181 -8.27 -0.23 -2.58
N VAL A 182 -7.58 -0.12 -3.72
CA VAL A 182 -8.08 -0.52 -5.05
C VAL A 182 -8.62 -1.96 -5.02
N VAL A 183 -7.85 -2.88 -4.41
CA VAL A 183 -8.35 -4.15 -3.87
C VAL A 183 -8.67 -3.95 -2.39
N ALA A 184 -9.96 -3.95 -2.03
CA ALA A 184 -10.40 -3.66 -0.67
C ALA A 184 -9.89 -4.72 0.33
N LEU A 185 -9.52 -4.30 1.55
CA LEU A 185 -8.99 -5.21 2.59
C LEU A 185 -9.92 -6.40 2.91
N SER A 186 -11.23 -6.16 2.97
CA SER A 186 -12.26 -7.18 3.19
C SER A 186 -12.39 -8.16 2.02
N ASP A 187 -12.20 -7.68 0.79
CA ASP A 187 -12.20 -8.54 -0.40
C ASP A 187 -10.93 -9.41 -0.43
N ALA A 188 -9.77 -8.78 -0.19
CA ALA A 188 -8.49 -9.45 -0.11
C ALA A 188 -8.47 -10.54 0.98
N TRP A 189 -9.06 -10.29 2.16
CA TRP A 189 -9.18 -11.29 3.23
C TRP A 189 -9.84 -12.58 2.75
N GLN A 190 -10.97 -12.44 2.05
CA GLN A 190 -11.74 -13.55 1.49
C GLN A 190 -11.09 -14.16 0.24
N LYS A 191 -9.99 -13.56 -0.25
CA LYS A 191 -9.29 -13.94 -1.48
C LYS A 191 -7.80 -14.20 -1.30
N GLY A 192 -7.38 -14.51 -0.07
CA GLY A 192 -6.04 -15.02 0.23
C GLY A 192 -5.27 -14.25 1.29
N ALA A 193 -5.65 -13.00 1.58
CA ALA A 193 -4.89 -12.19 2.52
C ALA A 193 -4.88 -12.77 3.95
N GLN A 194 -5.89 -13.56 4.34
CA GLN A 194 -5.89 -14.26 5.62
C GLN A 194 -4.76 -15.31 5.79
N GLN A 195 -4.10 -15.71 4.70
CA GLN A 195 -2.98 -16.66 4.70
C GLN A 195 -1.62 -15.95 4.65
N LEU A 196 -1.61 -14.64 4.44
CA LEU A 196 -0.40 -13.83 4.39
C LEU A 196 0.12 -13.59 5.82
N SER A 197 1.44 -13.46 5.96
CA SER A 197 2.01 -13.04 7.24
C SER A 197 1.50 -11.65 7.63
N PRO A 198 1.50 -11.30 8.93
CA PRO A 198 1.12 -9.96 9.39
C PRO A 198 1.88 -8.84 8.66
N GLU A 199 3.17 -9.03 8.40
CA GLU A 199 4.04 -8.06 7.73
C GLU A 199 3.60 -7.85 6.27
N VAL A 200 3.34 -8.94 5.55
CA VAL A 200 2.87 -8.85 4.14
C VAL A 200 1.47 -8.24 4.06
N ARG A 201 0.60 -8.47 5.06
CA ARG A 201 -0.70 -7.77 5.15
C ARG A 201 -0.52 -6.27 5.40
N GLN A 202 0.46 -5.88 6.23
CA GLN A 202 0.79 -4.47 6.44
C GLN A 202 1.31 -3.81 5.17
N ASP A 203 2.19 -4.48 4.44
CA ASP A 203 2.65 -4.01 3.13
C ASP A 203 1.45 -3.86 2.17
N PHE A 204 0.59 -4.88 2.04
CA PHE A 204 -0.60 -4.84 1.17
C PHE A 204 -1.51 -3.64 1.45
N ALA A 205 -1.69 -3.29 2.73
CA ALA A 205 -2.56 -2.21 3.14
C ALA A 205 -1.93 -0.81 3.00
N ASN A 206 -0.62 -0.72 2.81
CA ASN A 206 0.08 0.55 2.68
C ASN A 206 0.85 0.68 1.35
N ASP A 207 0.79 -0.29 0.44
CA ASP A 207 1.44 -0.25 -0.86
C ASP A 207 0.78 0.77 -1.80
N PRO A 208 1.53 1.77 -2.32
CA PRO A 208 1.05 2.71 -3.33
C PRO A 208 0.44 2.06 -4.58
N LEU A 209 0.83 0.83 -4.94
CA LEU A 209 0.18 0.06 -6.01
C LEU A 209 -1.30 -0.19 -5.69
N ASN A 210 -1.62 -0.49 -4.43
CA ASN A 210 -2.97 -0.76 -3.96
C ASN A 210 -3.71 0.50 -3.45
N LEU A 211 -3.05 1.67 -3.42
CA LEU A 211 -3.63 2.90 -2.88
C LEU A 211 -3.84 4.00 -3.93
N LEU A 212 -4.98 4.68 -3.86
CA LEU A 212 -5.30 5.88 -4.65
C LEU A 212 -6.01 6.94 -3.79
N ALA A 213 -5.67 8.21 -3.96
CA ALA A 213 -6.53 9.30 -3.52
C ALA A 213 -7.75 9.40 -4.44
N VAL A 214 -8.95 9.36 -3.86
CA VAL A 214 -10.22 9.31 -4.60
C VAL A 214 -11.33 10.11 -3.94
N ASP A 215 -12.39 10.39 -4.71
CA ASP A 215 -13.66 10.94 -4.21
C ASP A 215 -14.26 10.08 -3.09
N GLY A 216 -14.60 10.72 -1.97
CA GLY A 216 -15.15 10.07 -0.79
C GLY A 216 -16.47 9.34 -1.03
N PRO A 217 -17.50 9.99 -1.62
CA PRO A 217 -18.74 9.32 -2.03
C PRO A 217 -18.55 8.12 -2.96
N ALA A 218 -17.71 8.22 -4.00
CA ALA A 218 -17.42 7.12 -4.92
C ALA A 218 -16.78 5.93 -4.18
N ASN A 219 -15.84 6.18 -3.27
CA ASN A 219 -15.25 5.14 -2.44
C ASN A 219 -16.28 4.47 -1.50
N GLN A 220 -17.18 5.25 -0.91
CA GLN A 220 -18.27 4.72 -0.08
C GLN A 220 -19.29 3.90 -0.87
N GLN A 221 -19.46 4.20 -2.17
CA GLN A 221 -20.27 3.37 -3.07
C GLN A 221 -19.56 2.05 -3.38
N LYS A 222 -18.25 2.09 -3.66
CA LYS A 222 -17.41 0.90 -3.92
C LYS A 222 -17.44 -0.09 -2.75
N ARG A 223 -17.26 0.39 -1.51
CA ARG A 223 -17.15 -0.46 -0.30
C ARG A 223 -16.07 -1.54 -0.45
N ASP A 224 -16.41 -2.81 -0.22
CA ASP A 224 -15.58 -3.98 -0.40
C ASP A 224 -15.91 -4.78 -1.67
N SER A 225 -16.51 -4.11 -2.66
CA SER A 225 -16.81 -4.69 -3.97
C SER A 225 -15.53 -5.01 -4.74
N ASP A 226 -15.59 -6.09 -5.51
CA ASP A 226 -14.57 -6.44 -6.51
C ASP A 226 -14.90 -5.87 -7.89
N ALA A 227 -14.00 -6.10 -8.85
CA ALA A 227 -14.16 -5.65 -10.24
C ALA A 227 -15.40 -6.22 -10.95
N ALA A 228 -15.98 -7.31 -10.44
CA ALA A 228 -17.23 -7.87 -10.97
C ALA A 228 -18.44 -7.03 -10.58
N SER A 229 -18.38 -6.38 -9.42
CA SER A 229 -19.52 -5.75 -8.76
C SER A 229 -19.47 -4.21 -8.85
N TRP A 230 -18.27 -3.64 -8.96
CA TRP A 230 -18.09 -2.20 -9.05
C TRP A 230 -16.89 -1.82 -9.92
N VAL A 231 -17.05 -0.78 -10.73
CA VAL A 231 -15.97 -0.09 -11.44
C VAL A 231 -16.21 1.42 -11.43
N PRO A 232 -15.16 2.25 -11.58
CA PRO A 232 -15.26 3.70 -11.68
C PRO A 232 -16.31 4.20 -12.69
N ALA A 233 -16.98 5.29 -12.35
CA ALA A 233 -17.87 6.00 -13.28
C ALA A 233 -17.06 6.66 -14.42
N ASN A 234 -15.84 7.11 -14.11
CA ASN A 234 -14.88 7.65 -15.06
C ASN A 234 -14.40 6.57 -16.06
N LYS A 235 -14.99 6.56 -17.26
CA LYS A 235 -14.71 5.54 -18.28
C LYS A 235 -13.23 5.47 -18.69
N PRO A 236 -12.52 6.59 -18.97
CA PRO A 236 -11.09 6.58 -19.26
C PRO A 236 -10.22 5.86 -18.22
N PHE A 237 -10.63 5.78 -16.96
CA PHE A 237 -9.83 5.16 -15.90
C PHE A 237 -10.11 3.66 -15.71
N ARG A 238 -11.14 3.09 -16.34
CA ARG A 238 -11.56 1.70 -16.09
C ARG A 238 -10.48 0.68 -16.45
N CYS A 239 -9.76 0.89 -17.54
CA CYS A 239 -8.66 0.01 -17.96
C CYS A 239 -7.57 -0.04 -16.88
N GLN A 240 -7.10 1.12 -16.44
CA GLN A 240 -6.10 1.25 -15.37
C GLN A 240 -6.60 0.65 -14.06
N TYR A 241 -7.88 0.84 -13.71
CA TYR A 241 -8.47 0.28 -12.49
C TYR A 241 -8.43 -1.25 -12.47
N VAL A 242 -8.87 -1.93 -13.53
CA VAL A 242 -8.88 -3.40 -13.57
C VAL A 242 -7.47 -3.96 -13.70
N ALA A 243 -6.59 -3.32 -14.49
CA ALA A 243 -5.19 -3.71 -14.61
C ALA A 243 -4.46 -3.62 -13.28
N ARG A 244 -4.68 -2.55 -12.51
CA ARG A 244 -4.11 -2.37 -11.18
C ARG A 244 -4.59 -3.45 -10.20
N GLN A 245 -5.86 -3.86 -10.26
CA GLN A 245 -6.33 -4.97 -9.44
C GLN A 245 -5.61 -6.29 -9.76
N VAL A 246 -5.35 -6.57 -11.04
CA VAL A 246 -4.56 -7.75 -11.44
C VAL A 246 -3.15 -7.66 -10.89
N ALA A 247 -2.47 -6.52 -11.06
CA ALA A 247 -1.11 -6.31 -10.56
C ALA A 247 -1.02 -6.48 -9.03
N VAL A 248 -1.96 -5.89 -8.28
CA VAL A 248 -2.05 -6.06 -6.81
C VAL A 248 -2.25 -7.53 -6.45
N LYS A 249 -3.20 -8.22 -7.08
CA LYS A 249 -3.49 -9.62 -6.74
C LYS A 249 -2.32 -10.54 -7.10
N GLN A 250 -1.63 -10.27 -8.21
CA GLN A 250 -0.43 -11.02 -8.60
C GLN A 250 0.70 -10.81 -7.58
N LYS A 251 1.01 -9.55 -7.22
CA LYS A 251 2.07 -9.22 -6.27
C LYS A 251 1.88 -9.88 -4.90
N TYR A 252 0.63 -9.93 -4.43
CA TYR A 252 0.30 -10.47 -3.11
C TYR A 252 -0.25 -11.89 -3.12
N ASN A 253 -0.12 -12.61 -4.24
CA ASN A 253 -0.59 -13.98 -4.42
C ASN A 253 -2.05 -14.18 -3.96
N LEU A 254 -2.92 -13.25 -4.33
CA LEU A 254 -4.36 -13.30 -4.08
C LEU A 254 -5.07 -13.94 -5.27
N TRP A 255 -6.17 -14.65 -5.00
CA TRP A 255 -6.99 -15.24 -6.05
C TRP A 255 -8.13 -14.33 -6.50
N VAL A 256 -8.75 -14.71 -7.61
CA VAL A 256 -10.00 -14.10 -8.12
C VAL A 256 -11.13 -15.11 -8.10
N THR A 257 -12.37 -14.63 -8.09
CA THR A 257 -13.50 -15.49 -8.44
C THR A 257 -13.64 -15.61 -9.95
N GLN A 258 -14.31 -16.65 -10.44
CA GLN A 258 -14.58 -16.77 -11.89
C GLN A 258 -15.29 -15.52 -12.43
N ALA A 259 -16.32 -15.04 -11.73
CA ALA A 259 -17.08 -13.86 -12.15
C ALA A 259 -16.22 -12.58 -12.20
N GLU A 260 -15.27 -12.43 -11.28
CA GLU A 260 -14.31 -11.32 -11.26
C GLU A 260 -13.29 -11.45 -12.40
N SER A 261 -12.75 -12.65 -12.63
CA SER A 261 -11.84 -12.90 -13.75
C SER A 261 -12.50 -12.56 -15.09
N ASP A 262 -13.72 -13.06 -15.31
CA ASP A 262 -14.47 -12.78 -16.54
C ASP A 262 -14.79 -11.29 -16.68
N ALA A 263 -15.05 -10.59 -15.57
CA ALA A 263 -15.31 -9.15 -15.59
C ALA A 263 -14.05 -8.36 -15.94
N ILE A 264 -12.91 -8.69 -15.33
CA ILE A 264 -11.62 -8.06 -15.63
C ILE A 264 -11.28 -8.26 -17.11
N ASP A 265 -11.36 -9.49 -17.64
CA ASP A 265 -11.02 -9.75 -19.04
C ASP A 265 -11.95 -9.02 -20.03
N ARG A 266 -13.26 -8.92 -19.72
CA ARG A 266 -14.19 -8.08 -20.49
C ARG A 266 -13.77 -6.62 -20.50
N TRP A 267 -13.35 -6.05 -19.36
CA TRP A 267 -12.88 -4.66 -19.31
C TRP A 267 -11.55 -4.48 -20.01
N LEU A 268 -10.61 -5.42 -19.88
CA LEU A 268 -9.34 -5.41 -20.60
C LEU A 268 -9.55 -5.44 -22.12
N SER A 269 -10.60 -6.11 -22.59
CA SER A 269 -10.99 -6.12 -24.00
C SER A 269 -11.52 -4.79 -24.53
N THR A 270 -11.79 -3.81 -23.64
CA THR A 270 -12.17 -2.45 -24.00
C THR A 270 -11.03 -1.43 -23.91
N CYS A 271 -9.86 -1.85 -23.41
CA CYS A 271 -8.66 -1.03 -23.36
C CYS A 271 -8.18 -0.69 -24.77
N THR A 272 -7.50 0.45 -24.89
CA THR A 272 -7.00 1.00 -26.14
C THR A 272 -5.49 1.27 -26.05
N PRO A 273 -4.78 1.49 -27.17
CA PRO A 273 -3.37 1.86 -27.13
C PRO A 273 -3.06 3.14 -26.33
N GLU A 274 -4.06 4.01 -26.09
CA GLU A 274 -3.92 5.21 -25.24
C GLU A 274 -3.74 4.85 -23.76
N ASP A 275 -4.16 3.66 -23.33
CA ASP A 275 -4.02 3.17 -21.96
C ASP A 275 -2.61 2.63 -21.66
N GLU A 276 -1.87 2.22 -22.69
CA GLU A 276 -0.60 1.49 -22.56
C GLU A 276 0.45 2.20 -21.69
N PRO A 277 0.67 3.53 -21.78
CA PRO A 277 1.65 4.20 -20.92
C PRO A 277 1.30 4.08 -19.42
N ALA A 278 0.01 4.17 -19.07
CA ALA A 278 -0.43 4.07 -17.70
C ALA A 278 -0.38 2.61 -17.19
N LEU A 279 -0.62 1.64 -18.07
CA LEU A 279 -0.51 0.22 -17.74
C LEU A 279 0.96 -0.21 -17.61
N ALA A 280 1.87 0.31 -18.42
CA ALA A 280 3.29 0.04 -18.32
C ALA A 280 3.84 0.40 -16.93
N ALA A 281 3.36 1.51 -16.35
CA ALA A 281 3.72 1.93 -14.99
C ALA A 281 3.27 0.93 -13.89
N LEU A 282 2.31 0.03 -14.17
CA LEU A 282 1.89 -1.02 -13.25
C LEU A 282 2.71 -2.31 -13.38
N THR A 283 3.39 -2.50 -14.51
CA THR A 283 4.19 -3.71 -14.81
C THR A 283 5.66 -3.62 -14.43
N LEU A 284 6.12 -2.44 -14.00
CA LEU A 284 7.53 -2.15 -13.71
C LEU A 284 7.95 -2.36 -12.25
N ASN A 285 7.08 -2.90 -11.40
CA ASN A 285 7.30 -3.03 -9.96
C ASN A 285 7.17 -4.47 -9.46
#